data_AF-A0A6J8CUW3-F1
#
_entry.id   AF-A0A6J8CUW3-F1
#
_cell.length_a   1.000
_cell.length_b   1.000
_cell.length_c   1.000
_cell.angle_alpha   90.00
_cell.angle_beta   90.00
_cell.angle_gamma   90.00
#
_symmetry.space_group_name_H-M   'P 1'
#
loop_
_entity.id
_entity.type
_entity.pdbx_description
1 polymer ?
#
loop_
_entity_poly.entity_id
_entity_poly.type
_entity_poly.pdbx_seq_one_letter_code
_entity_poly.pdbx_strand_id
1 'polypeptide(L)'
;MNSWRDSTAKQYTPHIVRWFNFAKDKDIDPFQPTISYVLDFLAVYFQNAGYSALNTTHSALSSFISVNNVPVGKHALVIRFMKGAFNMKPFLPRYIITWDVNIVLKFLKDLPSLDTISLKFLTYKLVMLTALVTGQRCQTLKFLDLNYYDVVGDNVCFRIMNLLKQSRPGVHLNAVDLKKYRDSDLCVVRTLEVYIHRTAHLRGDHTQLFITHSKPFKPVTCATIARWIKTVLKLAGIDTDMFKAHSTGQLLLVPFSGWYAY
;
A
#
# COMPACT_ATOMS: atom_id res chain seq x y z
N MET A 1 22.51 2.30 10.76
CA MET A 1 21.16 1.74 10.97
C MET A 1 20.03 2.54 10.30
N ASN A 2 20.22 3.82 9.93
CA ASN A 2 19.17 4.63 9.27
C ASN A 2 19.03 4.41 7.75
N SER A 3 19.79 3.46 7.17
CA SER A 3 19.74 3.14 5.73
C SER A 3 18.49 2.35 5.35
N TRP A 4 17.79 1.75 6.32
CA TRP A 4 16.51 1.07 6.10
C TRP A 4 15.37 1.85 6.74
N ARG A 5 14.22 1.85 6.07
CA ARG A 5 12.95 2.26 6.69
C ARG A 5 12.56 1.21 7.73
N ASP A 6 11.86 1.63 8.78
CA ASP A 6 11.38 0.72 9.84
C ASP A 6 10.61 -0.49 9.31
N SER A 7 9.81 -0.30 8.25
CA SER A 7 9.08 -1.39 7.62
C SER A 7 10.00 -2.42 6.94
N THR A 8 11.06 -1.96 6.29
CA THR A 8 12.08 -2.83 5.68
C THR A 8 12.87 -3.55 6.76
N ALA A 9 13.28 -2.85 7.83
CA ALA A 9 13.98 -3.45 8.95
C ALA A 9 13.16 -4.59 9.56
N LYS A 10 11.88 -4.31 9.91
CA LYS A 10 10.95 -5.33 10.43
C LYS A 10 10.74 -6.51 9.47
N GLN A 11 10.72 -6.25 8.16
CA GLN A 11 10.58 -7.30 7.15
C GLN A 11 11.84 -8.17 7.05
N TYR A 12 13.03 -7.58 7.16
CA TYR A 12 14.30 -8.31 7.02
C TYR A 12 14.71 -9.08 8.26
N THR A 13 14.42 -8.56 9.46
CA THR A 13 14.85 -9.15 10.74
C THR A 13 14.62 -10.66 10.84
N PRO A 14 13.44 -11.23 10.53
CA PRO A 14 13.22 -12.67 10.64
C PRO A 14 14.12 -13.50 9.71
N HIS A 15 14.41 -12.99 8.51
CA HIS A 15 15.28 -13.66 7.54
C HIS A 15 16.74 -13.60 7.95
N ILE A 16 17.17 -12.46 8.50
CA ILE A 16 18.51 -12.27 9.05
C ILE A 16 18.72 -13.23 10.23
N VAL A 17 17.81 -13.25 11.21
CA VAL A 17 17.89 -14.17 12.36
C VAL A 17 17.99 -15.63 11.91
N ARG A 18 17.20 -16.04 10.90
CA ARG A 18 17.28 -17.40 10.35
C ARG A 18 18.64 -17.70 9.73
N TRP A 19 19.25 -16.75 9.03
CA TRP A 19 20.61 -16.89 8.49
C TRP A 19 21.65 -17.05 9.60
N PHE A 20 21.59 -16.23 10.65
CA PHE A 20 22.51 -16.34 11.79
C PHE A 20 22.40 -17.71 12.49
N ASN A 21 21.19 -18.25 12.63
CA ASN A 21 21.00 -19.59 13.19
C ASN A 21 21.61 -20.66 12.27
N PHE A 22 21.37 -20.60 10.97
CA PHE A 22 21.98 -21.54 10.01
C PHE A 22 23.52 -21.45 10.03
N ALA A 23 24.06 -20.24 10.09
CA ALA A 23 25.50 -20.02 10.15
C ALA A 23 26.11 -20.61 11.42
N LYS A 24 25.43 -20.45 12.56
CA LYS A 24 25.82 -21.07 13.83
C LYS A 24 25.78 -22.60 13.75
N ASP A 25 24.72 -23.17 13.17
CA ASP A 25 24.57 -24.63 13.06
C ASP A 25 25.62 -25.26 12.12
N LYS A 26 26.14 -24.49 11.17
CA LYS A 26 27.19 -24.90 10.23
C LYS A 26 28.60 -24.48 10.64
N ASP A 27 28.75 -23.82 11.78
CA ASP A 27 30.01 -23.26 12.28
C ASP A 27 30.74 -22.38 11.25
N ILE A 28 30.00 -21.43 10.65
CA ILE A 28 30.54 -20.48 9.66
C ILE A 28 30.40 -19.03 10.13
N ASP A 29 31.31 -18.17 9.65
CA ASP A 29 31.17 -16.72 9.83
C ASP A 29 29.94 -16.20 9.06
N PRO A 30 28.92 -15.64 9.75
CA PRO A 30 27.71 -15.14 9.11
C PRO A 30 27.94 -13.90 8.22
N PHE A 31 29.10 -13.23 8.32
CA PHE A 31 29.44 -12.05 7.53
C PHE A 31 30.36 -12.37 6.34
N GLN A 32 31.12 -13.46 6.41
CA GLN A 32 32.07 -13.89 5.38
C GLN A 32 31.82 -15.34 4.93
N PRO A 33 30.59 -15.71 4.50
CA PRO A 33 30.31 -17.07 4.03
C PRO A 33 30.90 -17.32 2.63
N THR A 34 31.16 -18.58 2.31
CA THR A 34 31.38 -18.98 0.92
C THR A 34 30.06 -18.98 0.15
N ILE A 35 30.15 -18.92 -1.18
CA ILE A 35 28.94 -18.96 -2.03
C ILE A 35 28.14 -20.26 -1.86
N SER A 36 28.82 -21.38 -1.56
CA SER A 36 28.17 -22.68 -1.35
C SER A 36 27.20 -22.61 -0.17
N TYR A 37 27.64 -22.09 0.98
CA TYR A 37 26.80 -21.99 2.17
C TYR A 37 25.60 -21.07 1.97
N VAL A 38 25.77 -19.99 1.20
CA VAL A 38 24.65 -19.12 0.82
C VAL A 38 23.62 -19.88 -0.02
N LEU A 39 24.06 -20.66 -1.01
CA LEU A 39 23.18 -21.45 -1.86
C LEU A 39 22.50 -22.58 -1.07
N ASP A 40 23.23 -23.25 -0.18
CA ASP A 40 22.70 -24.31 0.68
C ASP A 40 21.60 -23.76 1.60
N PHE A 41 21.85 -22.60 2.23
CA PHE A 41 20.85 -21.91 3.04
C PHE A 41 19.58 -21.58 2.23
N LEU A 42 19.75 -20.99 1.04
CA LEU A 42 18.63 -20.64 0.17
C LEU A 42 17.87 -21.89 -0.30
N ALA A 43 18.57 -23.00 -0.57
CA ALA A 43 17.98 -24.28 -0.96
C ALA A 43 17.14 -24.89 0.17
N VAL A 44 17.71 -24.99 1.39
CA VAL A 44 16.99 -25.45 2.59
C VAL A 44 15.76 -24.58 2.85
N TYR A 45 15.91 -23.26 2.74
CA TYR A 45 14.80 -22.35 2.99
C TYR A 45 13.68 -22.49 1.93
N PHE A 46 14.03 -22.68 0.66
CA PHE A 46 13.08 -22.80 -0.44
C PHE A 46 12.21 -24.07 -0.39
N GLN A 47 12.64 -25.12 0.33
CA GLN A 47 11.82 -26.32 0.55
C GLN A 47 10.45 -25.94 1.13
N ASN A 48 10.44 -25.08 2.14
CA ASN A 48 9.25 -24.70 2.90
C ASN A 48 8.76 -23.26 2.64
N ALA A 49 9.49 -22.48 1.83
CA ALA A 49 9.14 -21.10 1.52
C ALA A 49 8.68 -20.92 0.06
N GLY A 50 7.78 -19.94 -0.14
CA GLY A 50 7.44 -19.46 -1.48
C GLY A 50 8.48 -18.46 -2.02
N TYR A 51 8.45 -18.23 -3.33
CA TYR A 51 9.40 -17.34 -4.01
C TYR A 51 9.49 -15.93 -3.40
N SER A 52 8.37 -15.33 -2.99
CA SER A 52 8.37 -13.98 -2.39
C SER A 52 9.17 -13.89 -1.09
N ALA A 53 9.08 -14.92 -0.24
CA ALA A 53 9.82 -15.00 1.01
C ALA A 53 11.31 -15.26 0.75
N LEU A 54 11.62 -16.10 -0.24
CA LEU A 54 12.99 -16.35 -0.70
C LEU A 54 13.62 -15.06 -1.27
N ASN A 55 12.89 -14.30 -2.08
CA ASN A 55 13.36 -13.05 -2.66
C ASN A 55 13.60 -11.96 -1.60
N THR A 56 12.78 -11.93 -0.55
CA THR A 56 13.03 -11.06 0.62
C THR A 56 14.30 -11.47 1.35
N THR A 57 14.55 -12.77 1.50
CA THR A 57 15.78 -13.31 2.12
C THR A 57 17.00 -12.93 1.30
N HIS A 58 16.95 -13.17 -0.02
CA HIS A 58 17.98 -12.74 -0.98
C HIS A 58 18.33 -11.26 -0.83
N SER A 59 17.32 -10.39 -0.79
CA SER A 59 17.50 -8.94 -0.64
C SER A 59 18.07 -8.56 0.73
N ALA A 60 17.66 -9.26 1.78
CA ALA A 60 18.18 -9.06 3.13
C ALA A 60 19.66 -9.45 3.22
N LEU A 61 20.04 -10.65 2.75
CA LEU A 61 21.44 -11.08 2.77
C LEU A 61 22.33 -10.16 1.93
N SER A 62 21.87 -9.73 0.75
CA SER A 62 22.62 -8.82 -0.11
C SER A 62 22.92 -7.45 0.53
N SER A 63 22.24 -7.10 1.63
CA SER A 63 22.42 -5.80 2.27
C SER A 63 23.62 -5.75 3.24
N PHE A 64 24.13 -6.89 3.66
CA PHE A 64 25.26 -6.97 4.60
C PHE A 64 26.28 -8.07 4.28
N ILE A 65 26.02 -8.95 3.31
CA ILE A 65 26.93 -10.03 2.90
C ILE A 65 27.44 -9.79 1.48
N SER A 66 28.75 -9.91 1.32
CA SER A 66 29.43 -9.93 0.03
C SER A 66 30.35 -11.15 -0.06
N VAL A 67 30.37 -11.80 -1.21
CA VAL A 67 31.27 -12.92 -1.51
C VAL A 67 32.17 -12.49 -2.67
N ASN A 68 33.49 -12.57 -2.50
CA ASN A 68 34.47 -12.08 -3.48
C ASN A 68 34.22 -10.61 -3.89
N ASN A 69 33.93 -9.74 -2.91
CA ASN A 69 33.57 -8.32 -3.10
C ASN A 69 32.30 -8.07 -3.94
N VAL A 70 31.51 -9.11 -4.23
CA VAL A 70 30.22 -8.99 -4.89
C VAL A 70 29.11 -9.20 -3.86
N PRO A 71 28.16 -8.25 -3.69
CA PRO A 71 27.01 -8.47 -2.83
C PRO A 71 26.28 -9.76 -3.20
N VAL A 72 25.88 -10.56 -2.22
CA VAL A 72 25.25 -11.88 -2.44
C VAL A 72 24.12 -11.80 -3.47
N GLY A 73 23.29 -10.76 -3.41
CA GLY A 73 22.15 -10.62 -4.30
C GLY A 73 22.51 -10.37 -5.77
N LYS A 74 23.75 -9.94 -6.04
CA LYS A 74 24.29 -9.70 -7.38
C LYS A 74 25.18 -10.85 -7.88
N HIS A 75 25.46 -11.86 -7.06
CA HIS A 75 26.31 -12.98 -7.45
C HIS A 75 25.60 -13.87 -8.49
N ALA A 76 26.31 -14.24 -9.57
CA ALA A 76 25.71 -14.93 -10.72
C ALA A 76 25.00 -16.24 -10.36
N LEU A 77 25.59 -17.07 -9.49
CA LEU A 77 24.99 -18.32 -9.03
C LEU A 77 23.70 -18.10 -8.23
N VAL A 78 23.66 -17.07 -7.39
CA VAL A 78 22.48 -16.73 -6.59
C VAL A 78 21.36 -16.21 -7.50
N ILE A 79 21.68 -15.37 -8.49
CA ILE A 79 20.70 -14.93 -9.49
C ILE A 79 20.14 -16.14 -10.26
N ARG A 80 21.00 -17.07 -10.68
CA ARG A 80 20.57 -18.30 -11.37
C ARG A 80 19.70 -19.19 -10.49
N PHE A 81 20.06 -19.35 -9.21
CA PHE A 81 19.25 -20.05 -8.22
C PHE A 81 17.86 -19.43 -8.08
N MET A 82 17.79 -18.10 -7.92
CA MET A 82 16.52 -17.38 -7.83
C MET A 82 15.64 -17.57 -9.08
N LYS A 83 16.23 -17.56 -10.28
CA LYS A 83 15.49 -17.89 -11.53
C LYS A 83 14.94 -19.31 -11.51
N GLY A 84 15.73 -20.28 -11.05
CA GLY A 84 15.28 -21.67 -10.89
C GLY A 84 14.12 -21.79 -9.89
N ALA A 85 14.25 -21.14 -8.73
CA ALA A 85 13.21 -21.11 -7.71
C ALA A 85 11.90 -20.47 -8.21
N PHE A 86 12.00 -19.40 -9.01
CA PHE A 86 10.83 -18.80 -9.67
C PHE A 86 10.14 -19.78 -10.61
N ASN A 87 10.89 -20.49 -11.45
CA ASN A 87 10.32 -21.46 -12.40
C ASN A 87 9.67 -22.65 -11.68
N MET A 88 10.21 -23.09 -10.55
CA MET A 88 9.65 -24.20 -9.75
C MET A 88 8.39 -23.80 -8.98
N LYS A 89 8.36 -22.59 -8.41
CA LYS A 89 7.23 -22.06 -7.62
C LYS A 89 6.96 -20.61 -8.03
N PRO A 90 6.30 -20.37 -9.17
CA PRO A 90 6.11 -19.02 -9.68
C PRO A 90 5.26 -18.18 -8.72
N PHE A 91 5.69 -16.94 -8.51
CA PHE A 91 4.88 -15.95 -7.81
C PHE A 91 3.95 -15.28 -8.82
N LEU A 92 2.75 -15.84 -8.98
CA LEU A 92 1.71 -15.25 -9.84
C LEU A 92 0.87 -14.23 -9.07
N PRO A 93 0.35 -13.19 -9.75
CA PRO A 93 -0.62 -12.28 -9.15
C PRO A 93 -1.80 -13.07 -8.59
N ARG A 94 -2.15 -12.81 -7.33
CA ARG A 94 -3.25 -13.51 -6.66
C ARG A 94 -4.62 -13.26 -7.32
N TYR A 95 -4.76 -12.16 -8.07
CA TYR A 95 -6.00 -11.76 -8.71
C TYR A 95 -5.77 -11.56 -10.19
N ILE A 96 -6.52 -12.30 -11.00
CA ILE A 96 -6.52 -12.20 -12.48
C ILE A 96 -7.67 -11.28 -12.94
N ILE A 97 -8.69 -11.11 -12.10
CA ILE A 97 -9.92 -10.37 -12.39
C ILE A 97 -10.02 -9.20 -11.40
N THR A 98 -10.49 -8.04 -11.85
CA THR A 98 -10.87 -6.90 -11.00
C THR A 98 -12.38 -6.90 -10.78
N TRP A 99 -12.85 -6.41 -9.63
CA TRP A 99 -14.27 -6.23 -9.36
C TRP A 99 -14.86 -5.08 -10.19
N ASP A 100 -16.17 -5.09 -10.45
CA ASP A 100 -16.85 -4.05 -11.24
C ASP A 100 -17.05 -2.76 -10.44
N VAL A 101 -16.41 -1.68 -10.91
CA VAL A 101 -16.44 -0.35 -10.27
C VAL A 101 -17.86 0.22 -10.19
N ASN A 102 -18.72 -0.10 -11.16
CA ASN A 102 -20.07 0.43 -11.23
C ASN A 102 -20.94 -0.04 -10.06
N ILE A 103 -20.71 -1.26 -9.56
CA ILE A 103 -21.41 -1.80 -8.39
C ILE A 103 -21.18 -0.89 -7.18
N VAL A 104 -19.92 -0.49 -6.96
CA VAL A 104 -19.57 0.41 -5.84
C VAL A 104 -20.07 1.82 -6.08
N LEU A 105 -19.92 2.36 -7.29
CA LEU A 105 -20.41 3.70 -7.59
C LEU A 105 -21.92 3.80 -7.39
N LYS A 106 -22.68 2.78 -7.79
CA LYS A 106 -24.12 2.69 -7.52
C LYS A 106 -24.41 2.69 -6.02
N PHE A 107 -23.76 1.81 -5.26
CA PHE A 107 -23.88 1.79 -3.80
C PHE A 107 -23.58 3.15 -3.16
N LEU A 108 -22.51 3.82 -3.60
CA LEU A 108 -22.13 5.14 -3.07
C LEU A 108 -23.14 6.23 -3.41
N LYS A 109 -23.78 6.13 -4.59
CA LYS A 109 -24.84 7.04 -5.03
C LYS A 109 -26.12 6.83 -4.23
N ASP A 110 -26.46 5.57 -3.91
CA ASP A 110 -27.65 5.20 -3.16
C ASP A 110 -27.55 5.51 -1.65
N LEU A 111 -26.37 5.95 -1.16
CA LEU A 111 -26.22 6.43 0.23
C LEU A 111 -27.07 7.69 0.48
N PRO A 112 -27.48 7.96 1.73
CA PRO A 112 -28.22 9.17 2.07
C PRO A 112 -27.51 10.45 1.62
N SER A 113 -28.29 11.52 1.43
CA SER A 113 -27.76 12.84 1.05
C SER A 113 -26.66 13.30 2.03
N LEU A 114 -25.72 14.10 1.53
CA LEU A 114 -24.56 14.54 2.33
C LEU A 114 -24.95 15.30 3.61
N ASP A 115 -26.13 15.90 3.63
CA ASP A 115 -26.68 16.62 4.79
C ASP A 115 -27.17 15.67 5.89
N THR A 116 -27.68 14.49 5.52
CA THR A 116 -28.33 13.54 6.45
C THR A 116 -27.49 12.30 6.74
N ILE A 117 -26.50 12.00 5.91
CA ILE A 117 -25.63 10.82 6.04
C ILE A 117 -24.91 10.80 7.40
N SER A 118 -24.76 9.63 8.01
CA SER A 118 -23.96 9.52 9.24
C SER A 118 -22.47 9.82 8.97
N LEU A 119 -21.73 10.28 9.99
CA LEU A 119 -20.28 10.51 9.86
C LEU A 119 -19.54 9.24 9.38
N LYS A 120 -19.98 8.06 9.83
CA LYS A 120 -19.43 6.76 9.42
C LYS A 120 -19.56 6.55 7.91
N PHE A 121 -20.77 6.69 7.37
CA PHE A 121 -21.01 6.51 5.93
C PHE A 121 -20.41 7.65 5.09
N LEU A 122 -20.36 8.88 5.61
CA LEU A 122 -19.63 9.99 4.98
C LEU A 122 -18.14 9.67 4.84
N THR A 123 -17.54 9.12 5.90
CA THR A 123 -16.13 8.71 5.92
C THR A 123 -15.88 7.60 4.90
N TYR A 124 -16.75 6.60 4.85
CA TYR A 124 -16.68 5.51 3.88
C TYR A 124 -16.79 6.00 2.44
N LYS A 125 -17.75 6.90 2.19
CA LYS A 125 -17.98 7.51 0.87
C LYS A 125 -16.75 8.30 0.42
N LEU A 126 -16.22 9.17 1.27
CA LEU A 126 -15.02 9.95 0.96
C LEU A 126 -13.82 9.06 0.69
N VAL A 127 -13.50 8.13 1.59
CA VAL A 127 -12.34 7.23 1.45
C VAL A 127 -12.42 6.43 0.15
N MET A 128 -13.60 5.91 -0.20
CA MET A 128 -13.76 5.12 -1.41
C MET A 128 -13.66 5.97 -2.68
N LEU A 129 -14.30 7.15 -2.72
CA LEU A 129 -14.20 8.07 -3.86
C LEU A 129 -12.76 8.56 -4.06
N THR A 130 -12.07 8.96 -2.98
CA THR A 130 -10.65 9.35 -3.05
C THR A 130 -9.80 8.19 -3.58
N ALA A 131 -10.02 6.95 -3.13
CA ALA A 131 -9.29 5.78 -3.61
C ALA A 131 -9.54 5.50 -5.11
N LEU A 132 -10.79 5.62 -5.56
CA LEU A 132 -11.19 5.39 -6.96
C LEU A 132 -10.64 6.45 -7.90
N VAL A 133 -10.81 7.73 -7.56
CA VAL A 133 -10.42 8.86 -8.42
C VAL A 133 -8.89 8.96 -8.55
N THR A 134 -8.17 8.68 -7.47
CA THR A 134 -6.71 8.91 -7.44
C THR A 134 -5.90 7.65 -7.76
N GLY A 135 -6.50 6.46 -7.64
CA GLY A 135 -5.79 5.18 -7.76
C GLY A 135 -4.70 4.97 -6.68
N GLN A 136 -4.69 5.79 -5.63
CA GLN A 136 -3.63 5.81 -4.65
C GLN A 136 -3.75 4.69 -3.62
N ARG A 137 -2.60 4.28 -3.05
CA ARG A 137 -2.55 3.25 -2.00
C ARG A 137 -3.06 3.81 -0.67
N CYS A 138 -3.49 2.92 0.23
CA CYS A 138 -3.90 3.28 1.60
C CYS A 138 -2.84 4.12 2.34
N GLN A 139 -1.55 3.90 2.06
CA GLN A 139 -0.47 4.68 2.66
C GLN A 139 -0.52 6.15 2.24
N THR A 140 -0.76 6.43 0.96
CA THR A 140 -0.92 7.79 0.44
C THR A 140 -2.14 8.46 1.08
N LEU A 141 -3.29 7.77 1.11
CA LEU A 141 -4.52 8.30 1.70
C LEU A 141 -4.36 8.64 3.19
N LYS A 142 -3.56 7.86 3.93
CA LYS A 142 -3.23 8.08 5.35
C LYS A 142 -2.41 9.34 5.59
N PHE A 143 -1.68 9.83 4.58
CA PHE A 143 -0.84 11.03 4.70
C PHE A 143 -1.45 12.29 4.09
N LEU A 144 -2.72 12.23 3.65
CA LEU A 144 -3.46 13.44 3.31
C LEU A 144 -3.63 14.27 4.59
N ASP A 145 -3.34 15.56 4.51
CA ASP A 145 -3.25 16.46 5.66
C ASP A 145 -3.85 17.83 5.31
N LEU A 146 -4.61 18.38 6.26
CA LEU A 146 -5.33 19.64 6.11
C LEU A 146 -4.43 20.88 6.17
N ASN A 147 -3.19 20.77 6.63
CA ASN A 147 -2.22 21.87 6.54
C ASN A 147 -1.57 21.96 5.15
N TYR A 148 -1.67 20.90 4.35
CA TYR A 148 -0.94 20.76 3.10
C TYR A 148 -1.88 20.48 1.92
N TYR A 149 -3.00 21.20 1.86
CA TYR A 149 -3.86 21.19 0.68
C TYR A 149 -4.11 22.60 0.15
N ASP A 150 -4.38 22.70 -1.15
CA ASP A 150 -4.76 23.94 -1.81
C ASP A 150 -6.04 23.72 -2.60
N VAL A 151 -6.87 24.75 -2.67
CA VAL A 151 -8.03 24.80 -3.56
C VAL A 151 -7.60 25.52 -4.83
N VAL A 152 -7.70 24.84 -5.97
CA VAL A 152 -7.30 25.36 -7.29
C VAL A 152 -8.53 25.34 -8.19
N GLY A 153 -9.18 26.51 -8.30
CA GLY A 153 -10.49 26.63 -8.94
C GLY A 153 -11.53 25.79 -8.19
N ASP A 154 -12.16 24.86 -8.89
CA ASP A 154 -13.13 23.91 -8.34
C ASP A 154 -12.49 22.62 -7.77
N ASN A 155 -11.17 22.47 -7.88
CA ASN A 155 -10.47 21.24 -7.52
C ASN A 155 -9.69 21.40 -6.21
N VAL A 156 -9.37 20.27 -5.57
CA VAL A 156 -8.55 20.23 -4.34
C VAL A 156 -7.29 19.42 -4.59
N CYS A 157 -6.14 19.97 -4.23
CA CYS A 157 -4.83 19.33 -4.37
C CYS A 157 -4.21 19.11 -2.99
N PHE A 158 -3.71 17.91 -2.70
CA PHE A 158 -2.96 17.62 -1.48
C PHE A 158 -1.48 17.38 -1.77
N ARG A 159 -0.60 18.12 -1.08
CA ARG A 159 0.85 17.91 -1.10
C ARG A 159 1.23 16.87 -0.04
N ILE A 160 1.98 15.85 -0.46
CA ILE A 160 2.45 14.79 0.46
C ILE A 160 3.84 15.15 0.98
N MET A 161 3.92 15.52 2.25
CA MET A 161 5.18 15.92 2.91
C MET A 161 5.93 14.73 3.54
N ASN A 162 5.30 13.55 3.63
CA ASN A 162 5.91 12.36 4.23
C ASN A 162 6.59 11.44 3.20
N LEU A 163 7.69 10.78 3.59
CA LEU A 163 8.35 9.78 2.76
C LEU A 163 7.49 8.52 2.60
N LEU A 164 6.97 8.26 1.39
CA LEU A 164 6.30 7.00 1.01
C LEU A 164 7.30 5.95 0.54
N LYS A 165 6.92 4.66 0.50
CA LYS A 165 7.80 3.57 0.04
C LYS A 165 8.47 3.83 -1.32
N GLN A 166 7.84 4.65 -2.16
CA GLN A 166 8.34 5.01 -3.50
C GLN A 166 9.20 6.30 -3.54
N SER A 167 9.32 7.04 -2.44
CA SER A 167 10.16 8.25 -2.39
C SER A 167 11.63 7.89 -2.60
N ARG A 168 12.30 8.65 -3.46
CA ARG A 168 13.73 8.56 -3.76
C ARG A 168 14.36 9.93 -3.49
N PRO A 169 15.67 9.99 -3.14
CA PRO A 169 16.37 11.26 -3.04
C PRO A 169 16.18 12.09 -4.31
N GLY A 170 15.87 13.38 -4.17
CA GLY A 170 15.65 14.31 -5.28
C GLY A 170 14.31 14.21 -6.01
N VAL A 171 13.43 13.26 -5.65
CA VAL A 171 12.10 13.10 -6.26
C VAL A 171 11.02 13.34 -5.22
N HIS A 172 10.35 14.49 -5.30
CA HIS A 172 9.12 14.73 -4.54
C HIS A 172 7.97 13.89 -5.09
N LEU A 173 7.10 13.45 -4.19
CA LEU A 173 5.91 12.70 -4.58
C LEU A 173 4.93 13.63 -5.31
N ASN A 174 4.30 13.12 -6.36
CA ASN A 174 3.22 13.83 -7.03
C ASN A 174 2.11 14.13 -6.02
N ALA A 175 1.54 15.33 -6.14
CA ALA A 175 0.38 15.73 -5.36
C ALA A 175 -0.83 14.84 -5.68
N VAL A 176 -1.78 14.79 -4.75
CA VAL A 176 -3.04 14.06 -4.93
C VAL A 176 -4.12 15.05 -5.32
N ASP A 177 -4.51 14.99 -6.59
CA ASP A 177 -5.52 15.86 -7.16
C ASP A 177 -6.92 15.23 -7.06
N LEU A 178 -7.85 15.99 -6.50
CA LEU A 178 -9.25 15.66 -6.41
C LEU A 178 -10.03 16.65 -7.26
N LYS A 179 -10.58 16.14 -8.36
CA LYS A 179 -11.34 16.95 -9.30
C LYS A 179 -12.82 16.96 -8.93
N LYS A 180 -13.46 18.12 -9.06
CA LYS A 180 -14.91 18.23 -8.91
C LYS A 180 -15.59 17.42 -10.02
N TYR A 181 -16.64 16.70 -9.67
CA TYR A 181 -17.39 15.88 -10.60
C TYR A 181 -18.80 16.43 -10.80
N ARG A 182 -19.34 16.27 -12.01
CA ARG A 182 -20.65 16.80 -12.41
C ARG A 182 -21.79 16.19 -11.58
N ASP A 183 -21.74 14.87 -11.33
CA ASP A 183 -22.70 14.22 -10.46
C ASP A 183 -22.38 14.55 -9.00
N SER A 184 -23.28 15.32 -8.38
CA SER A 184 -23.10 15.84 -7.03
C SER A 184 -23.09 14.75 -5.96
N ASP A 185 -23.70 13.59 -6.22
CA ASP A 185 -23.75 12.46 -5.30
C ASP A 185 -22.47 11.62 -5.34
N LEU A 186 -21.69 11.73 -6.42
CA LEU A 186 -20.39 11.06 -6.59
C LEU A 186 -19.21 12.03 -6.57
N CYS A 187 -19.46 13.30 -6.25
CA CYS A 187 -18.43 14.32 -6.25
C CYS A 187 -17.53 14.21 -5.02
N VAL A 188 -16.26 13.85 -5.24
CA VAL A 188 -15.25 13.71 -4.18
C VAL A 188 -14.96 15.04 -3.48
N VAL A 189 -14.91 16.15 -4.22
CA VAL A 189 -14.66 17.49 -3.67
C VAL A 189 -15.80 17.92 -2.75
N ARG A 190 -17.06 17.78 -3.20
CA ARG A 190 -18.23 18.09 -2.35
C ARG A 190 -18.28 17.23 -1.09
N THR A 191 -18.01 15.93 -1.25
CA THR A 191 -17.95 14.99 -0.12
C THR A 191 -16.83 15.39 0.87
N LEU A 192 -15.69 15.84 0.34
CA LEU A 192 -14.54 16.30 1.13
C LEU A 192 -14.89 17.56 1.94
N GLU A 193 -15.52 18.56 1.31
CA GLU A 193 -15.93 19.80 1.97
C GLU A 193 -16.87 19.52 3.16
N VAL A 194 -17.91 18.72 2.93
CA VAL A 194 -18.87 18.33 3.99
C VAL A 194 -18.17 17.54 5.09
N TYR A 195 -17.23 16.65 4.74
CA TYR A 195 -16.46 15.89 5.72
C TYR A 195 -15.57 16.78 6.58
N ILE A 196 -14.81 17.71 5.98
CA ILE A 196 -13.95 18.66 6.70
C ILE A 196 -14.80 19.49 7.65
N HIS A 197 -15.92 20.05 7.18
CA HIS A 197 -16.83 20.84 8.00
C HIS A 197 -17.36 20.06 9.21
N ARG A 198 -17.89 18.85 8.98
CA ARG A 198 -18.49 18.02 10.06
C ARG A 198 -17.48 17.46 11.05
N THR A 199 -16.21 17.39 10.67
CA THR A 199 -15.15 16.87 11.54
C THR A 199 -14.32 17.95 12.21
N ALA A 200 -14.47 19.23 11.83
CA ALA A 200 -13.67 20.34 12.34
C ALA A 200 -13.62 20.37 13.88
N HIS A 201 -14.78 20.31 14.54
CA HIS A 201 -14.88 20.33 16.01
C HIS A 201 -14.46 19.01 16.70
N LEU A 202 -14.26 17.93 15.94
CA LEU A 202 -13.92 16.59 16.48
C LEU A 202 -12.42 16.32 16.51
N ARG A 203 -11.63 17.08 15.74
CA ARG A 203 -10.21 16.80 15.46
C ARG A 203 -9.26 17.17 16.58
N GLY A 204 -9.63 18.13 17.44
CA GLY A 204 -8.67 18.77 18.34
C GLY A 204 -7.48 19.32 17.54
N ASP A 205 -6.27 18.95 17.93
CA ASP A 205 -5.02 19.41 17.28
C ASP A 205 -4.59 18.55 16.08
N HIS A 206 -5.41 17.59 15.64
CA HIS A 206 -5.05 16.66 14.56
C HIS A 206 -5.31 17.23 13.17
N THR A 207 -4.26 17.25 12.34
CA THR A 207 -4.28 17.82 10.97
C THR A 207 -4.50 16.76 9.88
N GLN A 208 -4.30 15.48 10.20
CA GLN A 208 -4.52 14.38 9.25
C GLN A 208 -5.96 14.41 8.73
N LEU A 209 -6.15 14.33 7.40
CA LEU A 209 -7.47 14.42 6.77
C LEU A 209 -8.43 13.39 7.38
N PHE A 210 -8.07 12.11 7.39
CA PHE A 210 -8.95 11.08 7.92
C PHE A 210 -8.77 10.88 9.43
N ILE A 211 -9.87 10.97 10.16
CA ILE A 211 -9.97 10.60 11.59
C ILE A 211 -10.98 9.46 11.76
N THR A 212 -10.87 8.70 12.85
CA THR A 212 -11.86 7.69 13.21
C THR A 212 -13.27 8.32 13.29
N HIS A 213 -14.31 7.60 12.87
CA HIS A 213 -15.69 8.09 12.89
C HIS A 213 -16.39 7.87 14.25
N SER A 214 -15.67 7.36 15.25
CA SER A 214 -16.15 7.07 16.61
C SER A 214 -15.10 7.51 17.63
N LYS A 215 -15.56 7.82 18.85
CA LYS A 215 -14.69 8.22 19.95
C LYS A 215 -13.72 7.08 20.33
N PRO A 216 -12.45 7.39 20.65
CA PRO A 216 -11.82 8.71 20.53
C PRO A 216 -11.53 9.05 19.05
N PHE A 217 -11.85 10.28 18.64
CA PHE A 217 -11.66 10.80 17.26
C PHE A 217 -10.17 11.04 16.97
N LYS A 218 -9.45 9.99 16.55
CA LYS A 218 -8.00 9.99 16.38
C LYS A 218 -7.59 9.84 14.91
N PRO A 219 -6.38 10.28 14.52
CA PRO A 219 -5.82 10.01 13.20
C PRO A 219 -5.82 8.52 12.89
N VAL A 220 -6.10 8.17 11.64
CA VAL A 220 -6.24 6.77 11.22
C VAL A 220 -4.90 6.14 10.83
N THR A 221 -4.90 4.81 10.80
CA THR A 221 -3.78 4.03 10.28
C THR A 221 -4.08 3.54 8.86
N CYS A 222 -3.04 3.10 8.13
CA CYS A 222 -3.23 2.43 6.85
C CYS A 222 -4.15 1.21 6.97
N ALA A 223 -4.08 0.47 8.09
CA ALA A 223 -4.93 -0.69 8.36
C ALA A 223 -6.40 -0.30 8.53
N THR A 224 -6.66 0.86 9.15
CA THR A 224 -8.02 1.41 9.30
C THR A 224 -8.61 1.77 7.93
N ILE A 225 -7.87 2.48 7.09
CA ILE A 225 -8.31 2.84 5.73
C ILE A 225 -8.58 1.57 4.91
N ALA A 226 -7.66 0.60 4.94
CA ALA A 226 -7.83 -0.68 4.25
C ALA A 226 -9.09 -1.41 4.72
N ARG A 227 -9.38 -1.40 6.03
CA ARG A 227 -10.60 -1.99 6.59
C ARG A 227 -11.85 -1.27 6.11
N TRP A 228 -11.84 0.05 6.03
CA TRP A 228 -12.99 0.82 5.53
C TRP A 228 -13.25 0.57 4.05
N ILE A 229 -12.21 0.55 3.21
CA ILE A 229 -12.34 0.17 1.80
C ILE A 229 -12.94 -1.24 1.69
N LYS A 230 -12.41 -2.23 2.42
CA LYS A 230 -12.98 -3.59 2.43
C LYS A 230 -14.44 -3.60 2.89
N THR A 231 -14.78 -2.78 3.88
CA THR A 231 -16.16 -2.67 4.38
C THR A 231 -17.09 -2.11 3.31
N VAL A 232 -16.67 -1.08 2.57
CA VAL A 232 -17.45 -0.51 1.46
C VAL A 232 -17.67 -1.54 0.37
N LEU A 233 -16.63 -2.27 -0.04
CA LEU A 233 -16.75 -3.34 -1.04
C LEU A 233 -17.77 -4.40 -0.59
N LYS A 234 -17.70 -4.84 0.67
CA LYS A 234 -18.64 -5.82 1.22
C LYS A 234 -20.07 -5.28 1.25
N LEU A 235 -20.26 -4.04 1.66
CA LEU A 235 -21.59 -3.40 1.71
C LEU A 235 -22.18 -3.19 0.31
N ALA A 236 -21.35 -2.96 -0.70
CA ALA A 236 -21.76 -2.87 -2.10
C ALA A 236 -22.09 -4.24 -2.73
N GLY A 237 -21.90 -5.35 -2.00
CA GLY A 237 -22.16 -6.71 -2.49
C GLY A 237 -20.99 -7.35 -3.25
N ILE A 238 -19.78 -6.78 -3.16
CA ILE A 238 -18.58 -7.42 -3.72
C ILE A 238 -18.08 -8.50 -2.77
N ASP A 239 -17.77 -9.67 -3.33
CA ASP A 239 -17.13 -10.74 -2.58
C ASP A 239 -15.71 -10.34 -2.14
N THR A 240 -15.58 -10.00 -0.86
CA THR A 240 -14.31 -9.57 -0.24
C THR A 240 -13.46 -10.72 0.31
N ASP A 241 -13.93 -11.96 0.19
CA ASP A 241 -13.11 -13.15 0.42
C ASP A 241 -12.28 -13.45 -0.83
N MET A 242 -12.82 -13.09 -2.01
CA MET A 242 -12.09 -13.05 -3.28
C MET A 242 -11.24 -11.77 -3.46
N PHE A 243 -11.59 -10.61 -2.90
CA PHE A 243 -10.84 -9.34 -3.08
C PHE A 243 -10.44 -8.67 -1.75
N LYS A 244 -9.13 -8.61 -1.46
CA LYS A 244 -8.59 -7.90 -0.27
C LYS A 244 -8.39 -6.40 -0.55
N ALA A 245 -8.29 -5.59 0.51
CA ALA A 245 -8.17 -4.13 0.46
C ALA A 245 -7.03 -3.55 -0.41
N HIS A 246 -6.04 -4.36 -0.81
CA HIS A 246 -4.97 -3.95 -1.73
C HIS A 246 -5.43 -3.90 -3.21
N SER A 247 -6.62 -4.40 -3.54
CA SER A 247 -7.16 -4.50 -4.90
C SER A 247 -7.56 -3.14 -5.51
N THR A 248 -7.71 -2.07 -4.74
CA THR A 248 -7.96 -0.73 -5.31
C THR A 248 -6.77 -0.19 -6.10
N GLY A 249 -5.53 -0.51 -5.69
CA GLY A 249 -4.32 -0.15 -6.45
C GLY A 249 -4.05 -1.04 -7.68
N GLN A 250 -4.83 -2.10 -7.89
CA GLN A 250 -4.74 -3.00 -9.05
C GLN A 250 -5.83 -2.74 -10.10
N LEU A 251 -6.76 -1.81 -9.85
CA LEU A 251 -7.83 -1.42 -10.77
C LEU A 251 -7.33 -0.86 -12.11
N LEU A 252 -6.06 -0.45 -12.21
CA LEU A 252 -5.50 0.25 -13.39
C LEU A 252 -4.67 -0.64 -14.34
N LEU A 253 -4.77 -1.97 -14.26
CA LEU A 253 -4.25 -2.80 -15.37
C LEU A 253 -5.25 -2.98 -16.52
N VAL A 254 -6.46 -2.43 -16.41
CA VAL A 254 -7.32 -2.18 -17.56
C VAL A 254 -7.13 -0.71 -17.97
N PRO A 255 -6.77 -0.41 -19.23
CA PRO A 255 -6.58 0.97 -19.65
C PRO A 255 -7.90 1.72 -19.49
N PHE A 256 -7.97 2.62 -18.50
CA PHE A 256 -9.04 3.61 -18.40
C PHE A 256 -8.79 4.70 -19.46
N SER A 257 -8.98 4.34 -20.73
CA SER A 257 -8.92 5.23 -21.90
C SER A 257 -10.24 5.96 -22.18
N GLY A 258 -11.23 5.86 -21.28
CA GLY A 258 -12.58 6.42 -21.48
C GLY A 258 -12.85 7.79 -20.86
N TRP A 259 -11.91 8.40 -20.13
CA TRP A 259 -12.13 9.69 -19.44
C TRP A 259 -11.50 10.90 -20.15
N TYR A 260 -11.01 10.71 -21.38
CA TYR A 260 -10.47 11.77 -22.25
C TYR A 260 -11.19 11.87 -23.59
N ALA A 261 -12.48 11.52 -23.65
CA ALA A 261 -13.28 11.80 -24.82
C ALA A 261 -14.61 12.47 -24.38
N TYR A 262 -14.71 13.74 -24.78
CA TYR A 262 -15.87 14.66 -24.73
C TYR A 262 -16.10 15.46 -23.43
#